data_AF-A0A0C9WAY0-F1
#
_entry.id   AF-A0A0C9WAY0-F1
#
_cell.length_a   1.000
_cell.length_b   1.000
_cell.length_c   1.000
_cell.angle_alpha   90.00
_cell.angle_beta   90.00
_cell.angle_gamma   90.00
#
_symmetry.space_group_name_H-M   'P 1'
#
loop_
_entity.id
_entity.type
_entity.pdbx_description
1 polymer ?
#
loop_
_entity_poly.entity_id
_entity_poly.type
_entity_poly.pdbx_seq_one_letter_code
_entity_poly.pdbx_strand_id
1 'polypeptide(L)'
;MSDHTTSRYDDGFNHDFTDEDVLMLLSIATSPEYRAHTCRWLERGGMPCEAVIQGLYFPIHLRDHHGLFMAGQNNARYQCLWEGCADGIQVSREILMRHIQERHLLWKWACPNCGTEFTRKSTRDLHHAHCVGVNLGGHAYDGF
;
A
#
# COMPACT_ATOMS: atom_id res chain seq x y z
N MET A 1 -45.14 -11.72 33.56
CA MET A 1 -45.10 -10.91 32.33
C MET A 1 -43.71 -10.30 32.32
N SER A 2 -42.83 -10.87 31.51
CA SER A 2 -41.39 -10.66 31.62
C SER A 2 -40.98 -9.39 30.87
N ASP A 3 -40.32 -8.51 31.60
CA ASP A 3 -39.65 -7.31 31.09
C ASP A 3 -38.52 -7.69 30.12
N HIS A 4 -38.59 -7.19 28.89
CA HIS A 4 -37.46 -7.20 27.96
C HIS A 4 -36.68 -5.89 28.10
N THR A 5 -35.69 -5.90 28.99
CA THR A 5 -34.68 -4.84 29.09
C THR A 5 -33.67 -5.01 27.96
N THR A 6 -33.80 -4.23 26.88
CA THR A 6 -32.75 -4.09 25.86
C THR A 6 -31.64 -3.20 26.41
N SER A 7 -30.67 -3.82 27.08
CA SER A 7 -29.41 -3.17 27.45
C SER A 7 -28.64 -2.81 26.17
N ARG A 8 -28.69 -1.54 25.77
CA ARG A 8 -27.78 -0.96 24.78
C ARG A 8 -26.40 -0.90 25.41
N TYR A 9 -25.45 -1.67 24.87
CA TYR A 9 -24.04 -1.59 25.27
C TYR A 9 -23.53 -0.16 25.01
N ASP A 10 -23.03 0.51 26.05
CA ASP A 10 -22.46 1.86 26.05
C ASP A 10 -21.00 1.78 26.48
N ASP A 11 -20.20 1.04 25.73
CA ASP A 11 -18.76 0.87 25.96
C ASP A 11 -17.91 1.53 24.86
N GLY A 12 -18.56 2.22 23.91
CA GLY A 12 -17.90 2.93 22.81
C GLY A 12 -17.31 2.03 21.72
N PHE A 13 -17.56 0.72 21.77
CA PHE A 13 -17.14 -0.21 20.73
C PHE A 13 -18.25 -0.49 19.73
N ASN A 14 -17.89 -0.66 18.45
CA ASN A 14 -18.84 -1.11 17.44
C ASN A 14 -19.09 -2.62 17.64
N HIS A 15 -20.21 -2.95 18.28
CA HIS A 15 -20.68 -4.35 18.42
C HIS A 15 -21.37 -4.88 17.16
N ASP A 16 -21.56 -4.03 16.15
CA ASP A 16 -22.13 -4.37 14.85
C ASP A 16 -20.99 -4.52 13.81
N PHE A 17 -19.96 -5.28 14.18
CA PHE A 17 -18.81 -5.54 13.29
C PHE A 17 -19.25 -6.51 12.20
N THR A 18 -19.42 -6.01 10.98
CA THR A 18 -19.94 -6.79 9.86
C THR A 18 -18.82 -7.49 9.09
N ASP A 19 -19.18 -8.45 8.23
CA ASP A 19 -18.22 -9.05 7.28
C ASP A 19 -17.57 -7.98 6.37
N GLU A 20 -18.29 -6.89 6.09
CA GLU A 20 -17.77 -5.76 5.32
C GLU A 20 -16.67 -5.01 6.07
N ASP A 21 -16.82 -4.82 7.38
CA ASP A 21 -15.81 -4.20 8.23
C ASP A 21 -14.54 -5.05 8.33
N VAL A 22 -14.69 -6.39 8.42
CA VAL A 22 -13.56 -7.33 8.38
C VAL A 22 -12.81 -7.21 7.05
N LEU A 23 -13.52 -7.19 5.93
CA LEU A 23 -12.92 -7.05 4.61
C LEU A 23 -12.23 -5.69 4.44
N MET A 24 -12.79 -4.61 5.00
CA MET A 24 -12.15 -3.30 5.02
C MET A 24 -10.85 -3.31 5.82
N LEU A 25 -10.83 -3.90 7.03
CA LEU A 25 -9.62 -4.02 7.83
C LEU A 25 -8.54 -4.86 7.14
N LEU A 26 -8.93 -5.98 6.55
CA LEU A 26 -8.02 -6.82 5.76
C LEU A 26 -7.45 -6.06 4.56
N SER A 27 -8.26 -5.25 3.88
CA SER A 27 -7.82 -4.40 2.79
C SER A 27 -6.78 -3.37 3.24
N ILE A 28 -6.98 -2.74 4.39
CA ILE A 28 -6.01 -1.78 4.98
C ILE A 28 -4.72 -2.50 5.37
N ALA A 29 -4.81 -3.62 6.09
CA ALA A 29 -3.65 -4.37 6.57
C ALA A 29 -2.82 -4.98 5.43
N THR A 30 -3.48 -5.39 4.35
CA THR A 30 -2.80 -5.95 3.17
C THR A 30 -2.28 -4.88 2.22
N SER A 31 -2.74 -3.64 2.31
CA SER A 31 -2.30 -2.57 1.40
C SER A 31 -0.85 -2.14 1.66
N PRO A 32 -0.01 -2.04 0.61
CA PRO A 32 1.37 -1.59 0.74
C PRO A 32 1.48 -0.12 1.19
N GLU A 33 0.42 0.67 1.03
CA GLU A 33 0.34 2.07 1.45
C GLU A 33 0.48 2.23 2.96
N TYR A 34 0.03 1.25 3.75
CA TYR A 34 0.07 1.32 5.21
C TYR A 34 1.26 0.58 5.83
N ARG A 35 2.09 -0.09 5.02
CA ARG A 35 3.31 -0.76 5.48
C ARG A 35 4.45 0.25 5.67
N ALA A 36 5.32 -0.02 6.64
CA ALA A 36 6.55 0.74 6.83
C ALA A 36 7.63 0.27 5.84
N HIS A 37 8.37 1.22 5.26
CA HIS A 37 9.50 0.95 4.39
C HIS A 37 10.68 1.86 4.75
N THR A 38 11.89 1.37 4.54
CA THR A 38 13.11 2.14 4.73
C THR A 38 13.45 2.89 3.45
N CYS A 39 13.52 4.22 3.52
CA CYS A 39 14.05 5.02 2.42
C CYS A 39 15.55 4.75 2.29
N ARG A 40 16.06 4.57 1.07
CA ARG A 40 17.50 4.46 0.76
C ARG A 40 17.92 5.43 -0.34
N TRP A 41 17.23 6.56 -0.45
CA TRP A 41 17.60 7.62 -1.38
C TRP A 41 18.96 8.20 -1.02
N LEU A 42 19.86 8.36 -2.00
CA LEU A 42 21.20 8.87 -1.78
C LEU A 42 21.18 10.41 -1.67
N GLU A 43 21.71 10.91 -0.58
CA GLU A 43 21.88 12.34 -0.31
C GLU A 43 23.11 12.91 -1.03
N ARG A 44 23.24 14.25 -0.97
CA ARG A 44 24.44 14.95 -1.44
C ARG A 44 25.65 14.55 -0.56
N GLY A 45 26.37 13.54 -1.00
CA GLY A 45 27.48 12.92 -0.26
C GLY A 45 27.53 11.39 -0.40
N GLY A 46 26.53 10.79 -1.06
CA GLY A 46 26.49 9.34 -1.31
C GLY A 46 26.06 8.51 -0.10
N MET A 47 25.67 9.15 1.00
CA MET A 47 25.07 8.45 2.13
C MET A 47 23.59 8.20 1.86
N PRO A 48 23.10 6.97 2.01
CA PRO A 48 21.70 6.65 1.86
C PRO A 48 20.89 7.18 3.04
N CYS A 49 19.67 7.64 2.77
CA CYS A 49 18.66 7.83 3.79
C CYS A 49 18.43 6.52 4.56
N GLU A 50 17.93 6.62 5.79
CA GLU A 50 17.58 5.46 6.65
C GLU A 50 16.24 5.66 7.37
N ALA A 51 15.47 6.68 6.96
CA ALA A 51 14.17 6.95 7.56
C ALA A 51 13.20 5.79 7.29
N VAL A 52 12.51 5.34 8.34
CA VAL A 52 11.42 4.36 8.26
C VAL A 52 10.10 5.11 8.14
N ILE A 53 9.39 4.89 7.04
CA ILE A 53 8.25 5.71 6.63
C ILE A 53 7.10 4.81 6.21
N GLN A 54 5.88 5.17 6.59
CA GLN A 54 4.70 4.49 6.06
C GLN A 54 4.53 4.80 4.57
N GLY A 55 4.12 3.81 3.77
CA GLY A 55 4.02 3.92 2.31
C GLY A 55 3.30 5.19 1.82
N LEU A 56 2.18 5.54 2.45
CA LEU A 56 1.36 6.69 2.09
C LEU A 56 2.06 8.06 2.30
N TYR A 57 3.09 8.11 3.16
CA TYR A 57 3.86 9.33 3.44
C TYR A 57 5.14 9.45 2.60
N PHE A 58 5.50 8.46 1.78
CA PHE A 58 6.69 8.54 0.92
C PHE A 58 6.73 9.77 0.00
N PRO A 59 5.65 10.16 -0.70
CA PRO A 59 5.68 11.34 -1.56
C PRO A 59 5.99 12.64 -0.79
N ILE A 60 5.51 12.73 0.45
CA ILE A 60 5.76 13.87 1.35
C ILE A 60 7.20 13.83 1.83
N HIS A 61 7.68 12.67 2.29
CA HIS A 61 9.07 12.50 2.71
C HIS A 61 10.07 12.84 1.61
N LEU A 62 9.84 12.34 0.38
CA LEU A 62 10.68 12.62 -0.78
C LEU A 62 10.75 14.11 -1.12
N ARG A 63 9.67 14.86 -0.85
CA ARG A 63 9.66 16.30 -1.04
C ARG A 63 10.40 17.03 0.08
N ASP A 64 10.08 16.72 1.31
CA ASP A 64 10.50 17.53 2.45
C ASP A 64 11.95 17.22 2.87
N HIS A 65 12.44 16.00 2.61
CA HIS A 65 13.81 15.59 2.93
C HIS A 65 14.73 15.53 1.71
N HIS A 66 14.22 15.14 0.54
CA HIS A 66 15.05 14.95 -0.68
C HIS A 66 14.83 16.03 -1.75
N GLY A 67 13.96 17.02 -1.49
CA GLY A 67 13.70 18.13 -2.41
C GLY A 67 13.01 17.73 -3.72
N LEU A 68 12.35 16.57 -3.77
CA LEU A 68 11.64 16.12 -4.96
C LEU A 68 10.22 16.71 -5.02
N PHE A 69 9.63 16.83 -6.20
CA PHE A 69 8.19 17.14 -6.34
C PHE A 69 7.75 18.49 -5.74
N MET A 70 8.65 19.47 -5.69
CA MET A 70 8.33 20.82 -5.21
C MET A 70 7.27 21.48 -6.10
N ALA A 71 6.45 22.35 -5.51
CA ALA A 71 5.42 23.09 -6.25
C ALA A 71 6.06 23.96 -7.36
N GLY A 72 5.39 24.03 -8.51
CA GLY A 72 5.88 24.78 -9.68
C GLY A 72 6.85 24.01 -10.59
N GLN A 73 7.26 22.79 -10.22
CA GLN A 73 8.14 21.92 -11.02
C GLN A 73 7.36 20.87 -11.85
N ASN A 74 6.27 21.27 -12.49
CA ASN A 74 5.37 20.33 -13.17
C ASN A 74 6.02 19.59 -14.36
N ASN A 75 7.03 20.20 -14.99
CA ASN A 75 7.78 19.61 -16.12
C ASN A 75 9.20 19.19 -15.74
N ALA A 76 9.55 19.19 -14.45
CA ALA A 76 10.87 18.75 -14.03
C ALA A 76 11.05 17.26 -14.36
N ARG A 77 12.26 16.91 -14.77
CA ARG A 77 12.68 15.53 -14.93
C ARG A 77 13.58 15.14 -13.77
N TYR A 78 13.42 13.90 -13.34
CA TYR A 78 14.08 13.38 -12.17
C TYR A 78 14.80 12.09 -12.53
N GLN A 79 15.97 11.89 -11.93
CA GLN A 79 16.70 10.64 -11.98
C GLN A 79 16.54 9.93 -10.64
N CYS A 80 16.41 8.61 -10.67
CA CYS A 80 16.39 7.83 -9.44
C CYS A 80 17.80 7.82 -8.83
N LEU A 81 17.92 8.26 -7.58
CA LEU A 81 19.16 8.20 -6.80
C LEU A 81 19.04 7.19 -5.66
N TRP A 82 18.15 6.22 -5.79
CA TRP A 82 18.07 5.15 -4.80
C TRP A 82 19.35 4.33 -4.79
N GLU A 83 19.80 3.91 -3.61
CA GLU A 83 21.01 3.09 -3.46
C GLU A 83 20.95 1.85 -4.36
N GLY A 84 21.97 1.68 -5.21
CA GLY A 84 22.07 0.56 -6.14
C GLY A 84 21.14 0.63 -7.36
N CYS A 85 20.42 1.73 -7.58
CA CYS A 85 19.60 1.89 -8.77
C CYS A 85 20.43 2.29 -9.99
N ALA A 86 20.42 1.45 -11.02
CA ALA A 86 21.12 1.71 -12.28
C ALA A 86 20.27 2.45 -13.33
N ASP A 87 18.99 2.70 -13.03
CA ASP A 87 18.07 3.36 -13.96
C ASP A 87 18.37 4.87 -14.00
N GLY A 88 19.39 5.24 -14.78
CA GLY A 88 19.86 6.62 -14.93
C GLY A 88 19.00 7.51 -15.83
N ILE A 89 17.78 7.08 -16.16
CA ILE A 89 16.90 7.80 -17.09
C ILE A 89 16.17 8.93 -16.36
N GLN A 90 16.19 10.11 -16.98
CA GLN A 90 15.43 11.28 -16.54
C GLN A 90 13.95 11.11 -16.89
N VAL A 91 13.11 10.95 -15.87
CA VAL A 91 11.68 10.63 -16.00
C VAL A 91 10.78 11.69 -15.36
N SER A 92 9.48 11.68 -15.67
CA SER A 92 8.51 12.57 -14.99
C SER A 92 8.30 12.16 -13.54
N ARG A 93 7.66 13.03 -12.75
CA ARG A 93 7.28 12.77 -11.36
C ARG A 93 6.49 11.47 -11.20
N GLU A 94 5.47 11.27 -12.04
CA GLU A 94 4.57 10.12 -11.97
C GLU A 94 5.32 8.81 -12.27
N ILE A 95 6.21 8.87 -13.27
CA ILE A 95 7.04 7.72 -13.64
C ILE A 95 8.07 7.41 -12.56
N LEU A 96 8.72 8.43 -11.97
CA LEU A 96 9.66 8.22 -10.87
C LEU A 96 8.96 7.60 -9.66
N MET A 97 7.80 8.13 -9.26
CA MET A 97 7.07 7.60 -8.11
C MET A 97 6.68 6.14 -8.31
N ARG A 98 6.16 5.80 -9.49
CA ARG A 98 5.86 4.42 -9.85
C ARG A 98 7.11 3.55 -9.84
N HIS A 99 8.22 4.03 -10.41
CA HIS A 99 9.49 3.31 -10.40
C HIS A 99 9.95 3.01 -8.96
N ILE A 100 9.90 4.00 -8.06
CA ILE A 100 10.25 3.81 -6.64
C ILE A 100 9.35 2.77 -5.98
N GLN A 101 8.03 2.87 -6.15
CA GLN A 101 7.06 1.93 -5.60
C GLN A 101 7.28 0.49 -6.10
N GLU A 102 7.47 0.32 -7.40
CA GLU A 102 7.60 -1.00 -8.03
C GLU A 102 8.98 -1.64 -7.79
N ARG A 103 10.06 -0.86 -7.79
CA ARG A 103 11.44 -1.37 -7.81
C ARG A 103 12.13 -1.34 -6.45
N HIS A 104 11.78 -0.38 -5.60
CA HIS A 104 12.51 -0.15 -4.36
C HIS A 104 11.67 -0.44 -3.12
N LEU A 105 10.39 -0.08 -3.14
CA LEU A 105 9.46 -0.42 -2.07
C LEU A 105 8.80 -1.78 -2.29
N LEU A 106 8.96 -2.36 -3.49
CA LEU A 106 8.41 -3.66 -3.89
C LEU A 106 6.91 -3.77 -3.62
N TRP A 107 6.16 -2.70 -3.88
CA TRP A 107 4.73 -2.66 -3.62
C TRP A 107 3.99 -3.74 -4.42
N LYS A 108 3.18 -4.50 -3.69
CA LYS A 108 2.25 -5.50 -4.22
C LYS A 108 0.86 -5.17 -3.75
N TRP A 109 -0.09 -5.22 -4.67
CA TRP A 109 -1.50 -4.95 -4.44
C TRP A 109 -2.24 -6.27 -4.54
N ALA A 110 -2.62 -6.83 -3.39
CA ALA A 110 -3.43 -8.04 -3.38
C ALA A 110 -4.90 -7.70 -3.71
N CYS A 111 -5.54 -8.57 -4.49
CA CYS A 111 -6.99 -8.57 -4.60
C CYS A 111 -7.60 -9.05 -3.27
N PRO A 112 -8.51 -8.30 -2.64
CA PRO A 112 -9.11 -8.73 -1.38
C PRO A 112 -9.97 -10.00 -1.55
N ASN A 113 -10.52 -10.25 -2.75
CA ASN A 113 -11.39 -11.41 -3.00
C ASN A 113 -10.63 -12.72 -3.25
N CYS A 114 -9.46 -12.68 -3.89
CA CYS A 114 -8.75 -13.89 -4.31
C CYS A 114 -7.27 -13.95 -3.93
N GLY A 115 -6.72 -12.89 -3.34
CA GLY A 115 -5.33 -12.80 -2.92
C GLY A 115 -4.31 -12.59 -4.05
N THR A 116 -4.71 -12.66 -5.32
CA THR A 116 -3.78 -12.45 -6.45
C THR A 116 -3.08 -11.10 -6.33
N GLU A 117 -1.75 -11.11 -6.45
CA GLU A 117 -0.92 -9.91 -6.32
C GLU A 117 -0.66 -9.24 -7.67
N PHE A 118 -0.74 -7.91 -7.67
CA PHE A 118 -0.45 -7.07 -8.82
C PHE A 118 0.64 -6.06 -8.46
N THR A 119 1.46 -5.67 -9.43
CA THR A 119 2.45 -4.59 -9.24
C THR A 119 1.81 -3.19 -9.25
N ARG A 120 0.55 -3.07 -9.72
CA ARG A 120 -0.16 -1.80 -9.88
C ARG A 120 -1.56 -1.86 -9.31
N LYS A 121 -1.95 -0.80 -8.60
CA LYS A 121 -3.28 -0.62 -8.01
C LYS A 121 -4.39 -0.68 -9.05
N SER A 122 -4.24 0.06 -10.16
CA SER A 122 -5.24 0.10 -11.24
C SER A 122 -5.49 -1.27 -11.88
N THR A 123 -4.45 -2.09 -12.05
CA THR A 123 -4.59 -3.45 -12.60
C THR A 123 -5.30 -4.37 -11.60
N ARG A 124 -4.98 -4.25 -10.31
CA ARG A 124 -5.72 -4.95 -9.23
C ARG A 124 -7.18 -4.53 -9.21
N ASP A 125 -7.47 -3.23 -9.29
CA ASP A 125 -8.84 -2.69 -9.22
C ASP A 125 -9.68 -3.17 -10.41
N LEU A 126 -9.11 -3.17 -11.63
CA LEU A 126 -9.75 -3.73 -12.82
C LEU A 126 -10.04 -5.22 -12.65
N HIS A 127 -9.09 -5.98 -12.11
CA HIS A 127 -9.31 -7.39 -11.80
C HIS A 127 -10.42 -7.56 -10.75
N HIS A 128 -10.39 -6.78 -9.67
CA HIS A 128 -11.31 -6.87 -8.56
C HIS A 128 -12.76 -6.64 -8.99
N ALA A 129 -13.00 -5.70 -9.91
CA ALA A 129 -14.33 -5.43 -10.46
C ALA A 129 -15.01 -6.65 -11.11
N HIS A 130 -14.24 -7.66 -11.51
CA HIS A 130 -14.74 -8.89 -12.13
C HIS A 130 -14.30 -10.16 -11.39
N CYS A 131 -13.75 -10.02 -10.18
CA CYS A 131 -13.21 -11.13 -9.42
C CYS A 131 -14.30 -11.84 -8.63
N VAL A 132 -14.51 -13.13 -8.94
CA VAL A 132 -15.57 -13.97 -8.34
C VAL A 132 -15.12 -14.66 -7.04
N GLY A 133 -13.94 -14.31 -6.50
CA GLY A 133 -13.38 -14.87 -5.27
C GLY A 133 -12.90 -16.32 -5.39
N VAL A 134 -12.10 -16.77 -4.42
CA VAL A 134 -11.79 -18.20 -4.26
C VAL A 134 -12.87 -18.81 -3.37
N ASN A 135 -13.61 -19.79 -3.86
CA ASN A 135 -14.44 -20.65 -3.01
C ASN A 135 -13.51 -21.36 -2.01
N LEU A 136 -13.34 -20.82 -0.81
CA LEU A 136 -12.67 -21.50 0.33
C LEU A 136 -13.61 -22.58 0.92
N GLY A 137 -14.19 -23.41 0.06
CA GLY A 137 -15.15 -24.46 0.39
C GLY A 137 -14.77 -25.84 -0.13
N GLY A 138 -13.48 -26.12 -0.32
CA GLY A 138 -13.06 -27.39 -0.93
C GLY A 138 -11.57 -27.71 -0.82
N HIS A 139 -10.95 -27.54 0.35
CA HIS A 139 -9.76 -28.33 0.67
C HIS A 139 -10.22 -29.55 1.47
N ALA A 140 -10.48 -30.63 0.74
CA ALA A 140 -10.39 -31.96 1.30
C ALA A 140 -8.99 -32.12 1.89
N TYR A 141 -8.95 -32.41 3.18
CA TYR A 141 -7.80 -32.99 3.83
C TYR A 141 -7.60 -34.36 3.19
N ASP A 142 -6.55 -34.57 2.42
CA ASP A 142 -6.05 -35.91 2.16
C ASP A 142 -4.81 -36.09 3.03
N GLY A 143 -4.99 -36.95 4.03
CA GLY A 143 -4.02 -37.25 5.06
C GLY A 143 -2.78 -37.97 4.53
N PHE A 144 -1.79 -38.01 5.42
CA PHE A 144 -0.55 -38.78 5.34
C PHE A 144 -0.74 -40.26 5.00
#